data_AF-A0A509L3H2-F1
#
_entry.id   AF-A0A509L3H2-F1
#
_cell.length_a   1.000
_cell.length_b   1.000
_cell.length_c   1.000
_cell.angle_alpha   90.00
_cell.angle_beta   90.00
_cell.angle_gamma   90.00
#
_symmetry.space_group_name_H-M   'P 1'
#
loop_
_entity.id
_entity.type
_entity.pdbx_description
1 polymer ?
#
loop_
_entity_poly.entity_id
_entity_poly.type
_entity_poly.pdbx_seq_one_letter_code
_entity_poly.pdbx_strand_id
1 'polypeptide(L)' 'MKKLFTEMAGQTAFRMNQLEITGNDIIQLTGVAPGPEIGKIKQMLFEKVLDDPKLNNLYDLKNICLSLQIKK' A
#
# COMPACT_ATOMS: atom_id res chain seq x y z
N MET A 1 -23.98 -4.02 5.73
CA MET A 1 -23.42 -5.37 5.46
C MET A 1 -22.07 -5.48 6.14
N LYS A 2 -21.99 -6.20 7.27
CA LYS A 2 -20.75 -6.59 7.98
C LYS A 2 -20.67 -8.11 7.92
N LYS A 3 -20.18 -8.67 6.81
CA LYS A 3 -19.96 -10.12 6.67
C LYS A 3 -18.91 -10.30 5.58
N LEU A 4 -17.65 -10.61 5.94
CA LEU A 4 -16.63 -11.25 5.08
C LEU A 4 -15.21 -11.28 5.71
N PHE A 5 -15.05 -11.44 7.03
CA PHE A 5 -13.70 -11.59 7.62
C PHE A 5 -13.56 -12.79 8.58
N THR A 6 -14.47 -13.77 8.57
CA THR A 6 -14.49 -14.82 9.60
C THR A 6 -14.17 -16.23 9.11
N GLU A 7 -13.91 -16.45 7.83
CA GLU A 7 -13.63 -17.81 7.33
C GLU A 7 -12.29 -17.86 6.60
N MET A 8 -11.17 -17.75 7.33
CA MET A 8 -9.84 -18.19 6.87
C MET A 8 -8.81 -18.22 8.00
N ALA A 9 -8.99 -19.13 8.96
CA ALA A 9 -7.94 -19.54 9.89
C ALA A 9 -6.85 -20.43 9.22
N GLY A 10 -6.55 -20.18 7.94
CA GLY A 10 -5.62 -21.01 7.14
C GLY A 10 -5.15 -20.40 5.82
N GLN A 11 -5.50 -19.15 5.50
CA GLN A 11 -4.91 -18.41 4.39
C GLN A 11 -4.11 -17.25 4.94
N THR A 12 -2.84 -17.16 4.54
CA THR A 12 -1.87 -16.19 5.04
C THR A 12 -2.47 -14.78 5.00
N ALA A 13 -2.76 -14.19 6.15
CA ALA A 13 -3.26 -12.82 6.23
C ALA A 13 -2.36 -11.91 5.38
N PHE A 14 -2.95 -11.09 4.51
CA PHE A 14 -2.19 -10.16 3.69
C PHE A 14 -1.30 -9.32 4.60
N ARG A 15 0.00 -9.31 4.34
CA ARG A 15 1.03 -8.64 5.16
C ARG A 15 1.57 -7.44 4.41
N MET A 16 2.00 -6.43 5.15
CA MET A 16 2.53 -5.19 4.58
C MET A 16 3.77 -5.39 3.69
N ASN A 17 4.49 -6.51 3.83
CA ASN A 17 5.61 -6.88 2.95
C ASN A 17 5.18 -7.53 1.62
N GLN A 18 3.88 -7.74 1.40
CA GLN A 18 3.31 -8.29 0.16
C GLN A 18 2.83 -7.20 -0.81
N LEU A 19 3.09 -5.92 -0.50
CA LEU A 19 2.85 -4.84 -1.45
C LEU A 19 3.82 -4.96 -2.63
N GLU A 20 3.30 -4.85 -3.85
CA GLU A 20 4.08 -4.81 -5.11
C GLU A 20 4.77 -3.46 -5.32
N ILE A 21 5.35 -2.90 -4.25
CA ILE A 21 6.15 -1.67 -4.25
C ILE A 21 7.14 -1.67 -3.08
N THR A 22 8.36 -1.23 -3.34
CA THR A 22 9.41 -1.17 -2.32
C THR A 22 9.47 0.20 -1.63
N GLY A 23 10.21 0.27 -0.52
CA GLY A 23 10.50 1.56 0.13
C GLY A 23 11.32 2.48 -0.78
N ASN A 24 12.22 1.90 -1.59
CA ASN A 24 13.03 2.66 -2.53
C ASN A 24 12.17 3.28 -3.65
N ASP A 25 11.20 2.54 -4.18
CA ASP A 25 10.26 3.08 -5.17
C ASP A 25 9.50 4.28 -4.60
N ILE A 26 9.01 4.18 -3.37
CA ILE A 26 8.31 5.28 -2.68
C ILE A 26 9.23 6.51 -2.56
N ILE A 27 10.49 6.33 -2.18
CA ILE A 27 11.47 7.43 -2.11
C ILE A 27 11.64 8.10 -3.48
N GLN A 28 11.87 7.31 -4.53
CA GLN A 28 12.08 7.83 -5.88
C GLN A 28 10.86 8.56 -6.43
N LEU A 29 9.64 8.08 -6.12
CA LEU A 29 8.38 8.67 -6.61
C LEU A 29 7.96 9.92 -5.82
N THR A 30 8.18 9.93 -4.51
CA THR A 30 7.64 10.97 -3.61
C THR A 30 8.68 11.99 -3.17
N GLY A 31 9.98 11.71 -3.32
CA GLY A 31 11.07 12.54 -2.81
C GLY A 31 11.15 12.60 -1.28
N VAL A 32 10.38 11.77 -0.57
CA VAL A 32 10.39 11.71 0.89
C VAL A 32 11.70 11.08 1.38
N ALA A 33 12.29 11.69 2.41
CA ALA A 33 13.51 11.18 3.03
C ALA A 33 13.28 9.78 3.65
N PRO A 34 14.31 8.91 3.67
CA PRO A 34 14.23 7.62 4.35
C PRO A 34 13.87 7.79 5.82
N GLY A 35 12.80 7.12 6.27
CA GLY A 35 12.34 7.21 7.64
C GLY A 35 10.89 6.75 7.86
N PRO A 36 10.31 7.10 9.03
CA PRO A 36 8.96 6.66 9.43
C PRO A 36 7.86 7.04 8.43
N GLU A 37 8.03 8.14 7.68
CA GLU A 37 7.07 8.58 6.67
C GLU A 37 6.84 7.53 5.57
N ILE A 38 7.88 6.78 5.18
CA ILE A 38 7.74 5.69 4.22
C ILE A 38 6.82 4.59 4.78
N GLY A 39 6.96 4.28 6.07
CA GLY A 39 6.09 3.33 6.77
C GLY A 39 4.63 3.78 6.74
N LYS A 40 4.38 5.08 6.94
CA LYS A 40 3.02 5.65 6.85
C LYS A 40 2.45 5.53 5.44
N ILE A 41 3.25 5.79 4.40
CA ILE A 41 2.82 5.62 3.00
C ILE A 41 2.49 4.15 2.74
N LYS A 42 3.35 3.21 3.16
CA LYS A 42 3.09 1.78 3.03
C LYS A 42 1.83 1.33 3.76
N GLN A 43 1.58 1.83 4.97
CA GLN A 43 0.38 1.54 5.73
C GLN A 43 -0.89 1.99 4.96
N MET A 44 -0.87 3.18 4.39
CA MET A 44 -1.98 3.69 3.57
C MET A 44 -2.20 2.88 2.30
N LEU A 45 -1.13 2.50 1.59
CA LEU A 45 -1.22 1.62 0.41
C LEU A 45 -1.77 0.24 0.80
N PHE A 46 -1.34 -0.29 1.94
CA PHE A 46 -1.80 -1.57 2.47
C PHE A 46 -3.30 -1.53 2.78
N GLU A 47 -3.80 -0.48 3.41
CA GLU A 47 -5.24 -0.30 3.65
C GLU A 47 -6.04 -0.26 2.34
N LYS A 48 -5.54 0.45 1.32
CA LYS A 48 -6.20 0.47 0.00
C LYS A 48 -6.23 -0.89 -0.68
N VAL A 49 -5.16 -1.67 -0.55
CA VAL A 49 -5.08 -3.02 -1.11
C VAL A 49 -5.94 -4.01 -0.32
N LEU A 50 -6.11 -3.82 0.99
CA LEU A 50 -7.07 -4.59 1.78
C LEU A 50 -8.51 -4.35 1.32
N ASP A 51 -8.84 -3.11 0.95
CA ASP A 51 -10.16 -2.74 0.41
C ASP A 51 -10.36 -3.23 -1.04
N ASP A 52 -9.34 -3.10 -1.89
CA ASP A 52 -9.33 -3.62 -3.27
C ASP A 52 -7.99 -4.31 -3.60
N PRO A 53 -7.93 -5.65 -3.51
CA PRO A 53 -6.71 -6.41 -3.79
C PRO A 53 -6.14 -6.23 -5.20
N LYS A 54 -6.96 -5.77 -6.18
CA LYS A 54 -6.50 -5.54 -7.56
C LYS A 54 -5.50 -4.39 -7.66
N LEU A 55 -5.52 -3.47 -6.69
CA LEU A 55 -4.58 -2.35 -6.61
C LEU A 55 -3.15 -2.80 -6.29
N ASN A 56 -2.93 -4.06 -5.88
CA ASN A 56 -1.59 -4.57 -5.58
C ASN A 56 -0.79 -4.91 -6.83
N ASN A 57 -0.58 -3.92 -7.69
CA ASN A 57 0.31 -3.98 -8.82
C ASN A 57 1.13 -2.69 -8.88
N LEU A 58 2.33 -2.79 -9.46
CA LEU A 58 3.28 -1.68 -9.45
C LEU A 58 2.73 -0.40 -10.10
N TYR A 59 1.90 -0.51 -11.14
CA TYR A 59 1.34 0.63 -11.86
C TYR A 59 0.37 1.42 -10.99
N ASP A 60 -0.60 0.75 -10.37
CA ASP A 60 -1.60 1.40 -9.53
C ASP A 60 -0.97 1.96 -8.25
N LEU A 61 -0.10 1.20 -7.59
CA LEU A 61 0.60 1.67 -6.38
C LEU A 61 1.46 2.91 -6.67
N LYS A 62 2.12 2.97 -7.84
CA LYS A 62 2.86 4.16 -8.30
C LYS A 62 1.94 5.36 -8.49
N ASN A 63 0.82 5.19 -9.16
CA ASN A 63 -0.14 6.26 -9.39
C ASN A 63 -0.69 6.82 -8.07
N ILE A 64 -1.00 5.94 -7.12
CA ILE A 64 -1.44 6.34 -5.79
C ILE A 64 -0.33 7.15 -5.10
N CYS A 65 0.93 6.71 -5.13
CA CYS A 65 2.05 7.44 -4.55
C CYS A 65 2.23 8.83 -5.16
N LEU A 66 2.17 8.95 -6.49
CA LEU A 66 2.32 10.23 -7.19
C LEU A 66 1.16 11.18 -6.91
N SER A 67 -0.06 10.65 -6.73
CA SER A 67 -1.23 11.47 -6.39
C SER A 67 -1.11 12.21 -5.05
N LEU A 68 -0.26 11.71 -4.13
CA LEU A 68 0.02 12.37 -2.86
C LEU A 68 0.75 13.72 -3.04
N GLN A 69 1.49 13.89 -4.13
CA GLN A 69 2.25 15.12 -4.42
C GLN A 69 1.39 16.22 -5.06
N ILE A 70 0.25 15.87 -5.66
CA ILE A 70 -0.60 16.83 -6.42
C ILE A 70 -1.38 17.76 -5.48
N LYS A 71 -1.45 17.47 -4.18
CA LYS A 71 -2.16 18.30 -3.19
C LYS A 71 -1.34 19.45 -2.58
N LYS A 72 -0.27 19.90 -3.24
CA LYS A 72 0.48 21.11 -2.84
C LYS A 72 -0.12 22.38 -3.44
#